data_AF-A0AA86VJ73-F1
#
_entry.id   AF-A0AA86VJ73-F1
#
_cell.length_a   1.000
_cell.length_b   1.000
_cell.length_c   1.000
_cell.angle_alpha   90.00
_cell.angle_beta   90.00
_cell.angle_gamma   90.00
#
_symmetry.space_group_name_H-M   'P 1'
#
loop_
_entity.id
_entity.type
_entity.pdbx_description
1 polymer ?
#
loop_
_entity_poly.entity_id
_entity_poly.type
_entity_poly.pdbx_seq_one_letter_code
_entity_poly.pdbx_strand_id
1 'polypeptide(L)'
;MVSISFNCKSRIALLKQIMRMVTHHNHLRSMKALVTVMAVLLMMVNMVHSEEEGDGWFLGNKRRVRITNNIKNVLVFIHCRSKDTDLGKNVLDFRQYEEWSFRDNFGGTTLFWCAMSANDVHTSFEVYSAKTSHIECGDDCYRSLRSMLKLLVTVIVLAMMVNMVPSEEEGDGFLDGKKHVRVQNDMTNGIVVHLHCRSRNDDLGEHVLAFGQYQEWSFRDNVGDTTLFWCSMSANNVQTRFEVYSAPSDHTKCDKQCYRSLRTDGAYFYDQFEDTWQKRHSWDVHAH
;
A
#
# COMPACT_ATOMS: atom_id res chain seq x y z
N MET A 1 2.90 -13.04 55.14
CA MET A 1 4.21 -13.65 54.81
C MET A 1 4.90 -12.75 53.79
N VAL A 2 6.19 -12.50 53.97
CA VAL A 2 6.95 -11.46 53.25
C VAL A 2 7.05 -11.78 51.76
N SER A 3 6.49 -10.90 50.90
CA SER A 3 6.62 -10.99 49.45
C SER A 3 8.00 -10.52 49.01
N ILE A 4 8.88 -11.45 48.62
CA ILE A 4 10.13 -11.09 47.97
C ILE A 4 9.86 -10.89 46.48
N SER A 5 9.74 -9.62 46.08
CA SER A 5 9.61 -9.24 44.67
C SER A 5 10.97 -9.32 43.97
N PHE A 6 11.19 -10.40 43.22
CA PHE A 6 12.32 -10.47 42.29
C PHE A 6 11.96 -9.81 40.95
N ASN A 7 12.66 -8.72 40.65
CA ASN A 7 12.50 -7.90 39.44
C ASN A 7 12.77 -8.72 38.14
N CYS A 8 12.07 -8.35 37.05
CA CYS A 8 11.96 -9.10 35.79
C CYS A 8 13.32 -9.48 35.15
N LYS A 9 14.36 -8.64 35.32
CA LYS A 9 15.72 -8.92 34.84
C LYS A 9 16.37 -10.16 35.48
N SER A 10 16.05 -10.47 36.74
CA SER A 10 16.67 -11.58 37.48
C SER A 10 16.08 -12.94 37.09
N ARG A 11 14.80 -12.97 36.70
CA ARG A 11 14.08 -14.19 36.28
C ARG A 11 14.45 -14.65 34.87
N ILE A 12 14.72 -13.72 33.96
CA ILE A 12 15.24 -14.01 32.60
C ILE A 12 16.69 -14.54 32.67
N ALA A 13 17.50 -14.06 33.62
CA ALA A 13 18.85 -14.57 33.84
C ALA A 13 18.83 -16.04 34.29
N LEU A 14 17.91 -16.40 35.21
CA LEU A 14 17.72 -17.77 35.68
C LEU A 14 17.23 -18.71 34.56
N LEU A 15 16.25 -18.27 33.75
CA LEU A 15 15.76 -19.01 32.58
C LEU A 15 16.84 -19.22 31.51
N LYS A 16 17.69 -18.21 31.26
CA LYS A 16 18.85 -18.35 30.36
C LYS A 16 19.92 -19.28 30.93
N GLN A 17 20.11 -19.32 32.25
CA GLN A 17 21.07 -20.20 32.92
C GLN A 17 20.60 -21.67 32.92
N ILE A 18 19.30 -21.90 33.11
CA ILE A 18 18.66 -23.22 32.98
C ILE A 18 18.70 -23.70 31.53
N MET A 19 18.37 -22.84 30.54
CA MET A 19 18.48 -23.21 29.12
C MET A 19 19.92 -23.49 28.69
N ARG A 20 20.92 -22.78 29.23
CA ARG A 20 22.35 -23.03 28.96
C ARG A 20 22.85 -24.36 29.56
N MET A 21 22.30 -24.80 30.70
CA MET A 21 22.60 -26.12 31.25
C MET A 21 22.00 -27.25 30.39
N VAL A 22 20.86 -27.01 29.72
CA VAL A 22 20.17 -27.99 28.86
C VAL A 22 20.87 -28.19 27.50
N THR A 23 21.63 -27.21 27.01
CA THR A 23 22.37 -27.31 25.73
C THR A 23 23.70 -28.07 25.82
N HIS A 24 24.25 -28.30 27.03
CA HIS A 24 25.62 -28.81 27.16
C HIS A 24 25.74 -30.33 27.45
N HIS A 25 24.64 -31.07 27.61
CA HIS A 25 24.67 -32.53 27.80
C HIS A 25 24.03 -33.28 26.62
N ASN A 26 24.90 -33.83 25.76
CA ASN A 26 24.56 -34.51 24.50
C ASN A 26 24.00 -35.94 24.65
N HIS A 27 23.62 -36.40 25.84
CA HIS A 27 23.38 -37.84 26.07
C HIS A 27 21.93 -38.28 26.33
N LEU A 28 20.94 -37.42 26.14
CA LEU A 28 19.59 -37.67 26.66
C LEU A 28 18.46 -37.25 25.71
N ARG A 29 18.39 -37.87 24.52
CA ARG A 29 17.20 -37.74 23.64
C ARG A 29 15.92 -38.28 24.31
N SER A 30 16.03 -39.32 25.14
CA SER A 30 14.90 -39.91 25.89
C SER A 30 14.42 -39.02 27.05
N MET A 31 15.32 -38.47 27.88
CA MET A 31 14.90 -37.54 28.94
C MET A 31 14.41 -36.19 28.41
N LYS A 32 14.85 -35.71 27.25
CA LYS A 32 14.26 -34.49 26.65
C LYS A 32 12.79 -34.71 26.29
N ALA A 33 12.45 -35.84 25.70
CA ALA A 33 11.06 -36.21 25.44
C ALA A 33 10.28 -36.38 26.76
N LEU A 34 10.85 -37.08 27.75
CA LEU A 34 10.21 -37.27 29.06
C LEU A 34 9.99 -35.95 29.81
N VAL A 35 10.97 -35.03 29.81
CA VAL A 35 10.86 -33.71 30.44
C VAL A 35 9.86 -32.83 29.71
N THR A 36 9.79 -32.93 28.37
CA THR A 36 8.80 -32.18 27.58
C THR A 36 7.39 -32.72 27.83
N VAL A 37 7.22 -34.05 27.87
CA VAL A 37 5.94 -34.70 28.19
C VAL A 37 5.53 -34.44 29.63
N MET A 38 6.45 -34.49 30.59
CA MET A 38 6.20 -34.14 31.99
C MET A 38 5.89 -32.66 32.16
N ALA A 39 6.53 -31.76 31.42
CA ALA A 39 6.21 -30.34 31.43
C ALA A 39 4.82 -30.06 30.84
N VAL A 40 4.45 -30.75 29.76
CA VAL A 40 3.11 -30.65 29.16
C VAL A 40 2.05 -31.26 30.09
N LEU A 41 2.32 -32.39 30.73
CA LEU A 41 1.43 -33.00 31.72
C LEU A 41 1.30 -32.14 32.98
N LEU A 42 2.38 -31.54 33.49
CA LEU A 42 2.34 -30.56 34.59
C LEU A 42 1.54 -29.31 34.20
N MET A 43 1.65 -28.85 32.95
CA MET A 43 0.80 -27.77 32.43
C MET A 43 -0.68 -28.20 32.39
N MET A 44 -0.99 -29.43 31.97
CA MET A 44 -2.36 -29.96 31.94
C MET A 44 -2.93 -30.22 33.34
N VAL A 45 -2.14 -30.71 34.30
CA VAL A 45 -2.57 -30.94 35.69
C VAL A 45 -2.88 -29.63 36.40
N ASN A 46 -2.15 -28.55 36.09
CA ASN A 46 -2.46 -27.20 36.58
C ASN A 46 -3.74 -26.59 35.96
N MET A 47 -4.35 -27.21 34.94
CA MET A 47 -5.63 -26.77 34.38
C MET A 47 -6.84 -27.30 35.15
N VAL A 48 -6.66 -28.29 36.05
CA VAL A 48 -7.76 -28.95 36.78
C VAL A 48 -8.05 -28.31 38.14
N HIS A 49 -7.27 -27.32 38.59
CA HIS A 49 -7.51 -26.60 39.85
C HIS A 49 -7.36 -25.09 39.67
N SER A 50 -8.42 -24.43 39.21
CA SER A 50 -8.80 -23.10 39.71
C SER A 50 -10.10 -22.65 39.06
N GLU A 51 -11.23 -22.98 39.68
CA GLU A 51 -12.32 -22.01 39.80
C GLU A 51 -11.83 -20.94 40.77
N GLU A 52 -11.21 -19.85 40.31
CA GLU A 52 -11.29 -18.51 40.90
C GLU A 52 -10.87 -17.48 39.85
N GLU A 53 -11.60 -16.35 39.79
CA GLU A 53 -11.34 -15.20 38.91
C GLU A 53 -9.94 -14.60 39.18
N GLY A 54 -8.95 -15.07 38.43
CA GLY A 54 -7.59 -14.53 38.47
C GLY A 54 -6.97 -14.61 37.10
N ASP A 55 -6.53 -13.46 36.59
CA ASP A 55 -6.03 -13.24 35.23
C ASP A 55 -4.84 -14.16 34.89
N GLY A 56 -5.15 -15.33 34.33
CA GLY A 56 -4.15 -16.26 33.82
C GLY A 56 -3.39 -15.65 32.65
N TRP A 57 -2.11 -15.36 32.87
CA TRP A 57 -1.12 -14.82 31.90
C TRP A 57 -0.89 -15.66 30.63
N PHE A 58 -1.61 -16.78 30.47
CA PHE A 58 -1.61 -17.65 29.31
C PHE A 58 -2.81 -17.45 28.37
N LEU A 59 -3.85 -16.78 28.83
CA LEU A 59 -5.03 -16.46 28.02
C LEU A 59 -4.81 -15.07 27.43
N GLY A 60 -4.69 -14.98 26.10
CA GLY A 60 -4.51 -13.69 25.40
C GLY A 60 -5.50 -12.62 25.84
N ASN A 61 -5.20 -11.34 25.58
CA ASN A 61 -5.96 -10.20 26.10
C ASN A 61 -7.46 -10.35 25.88
N LYS A 62 -8.25 -10.02 26.92
CA LYS A 62 -9.71 -9.94 26.81
C LYS A 62 -10.06 -8.78 25.90
N ARG A 63 -10.72 -9.07 24.80
CA ARG A 63 -11.19 -8.09 23.83
C ARG A 63 -12.64 -7.72 24.08
N ARG A 64 -13.01 -6.51 23.70
CA ARG A 64 -14.39 -6.03 23.68
C ARG A 64 -14.76 -5.54 22.30
N VAL A 65 -15.96 -5.89 21.86
CA VAL A 65 -16.56 -5.37 20.63
C VAL A 65 -17.85 -4.69 21.01
N ARG A 66 -18.02 -3.44 20.56
CA ARG A 66 -19.26 -2.67 20.71
C ARG A 66 -19.76 -2.25 19.34
N ILE A 67 -21.02 -2.55 19.04
CA ILE A 67 -21.71 -2.10 17.84
C ILE A 67 -22.81 -1.12 18.25
N THR A 68 -22.80 0.08 17.69
CA THR A 68 -23.78 1.13 18.03
C THR A 68 -24.66 1.48 16.84
N ASN A 69 -25.98 1.52 17.07
CA ASN A 69 -26.93 2.07 16.11
C ASN A 69 -26.88 3.61 16.14
N ASN A 70 -26.11 4.21 15.23
CA ASN A 70 -26.04 5.66 15.05
C ASN A 70 -26.98 6.17 13.94
N ILE A 71 -28.04 5.44 13.62
CA ILE A 71 -29.04 5.78 12.60
C ILE A 71 -30.29 6.31 13.31
N LYS A 72 -30.69 7.56 13.03
CA LYS A 72 -31.85 8.18 13.68
C LYS A 72 -33.15 7.58 13.16
N ASN A 73 -34.11 7.37 14.06
CA ASN A 73 -35.48 6.93 13.74
C ASN A 73 -35.54 5.58 12.98
N VAL A 74 -34.55 4.71 13.20
CA VAL A 74 -34.50 3.39 12.58
C VAL A 74 -34.19 2.37 13.66
N LEU A 75 -35.13 1.44 13.87
CA LEU A 75 -34.91 0.25 14.69
C LEU A 75 -34.09 -0.74 13.87
N VAL A 76 -32.95 -1.14 14.41
CA VAL A 76 -32.04 -2.08 13.75
C VAL A 76 -32.12 -3.44 14.44
N PHE A 77 -32.52 -4.46 13.69
CA PHE A 77 -32.40 -5.84 14.14
C PHE A 77 -31.00 -6.34 13.80
N ILE A 78 -30.27 -6.84 14.79
CA ILE A 78 -28.93 -7.38 14.63
C ILE A 78 -28.85 -8.81 15.17
N HIS A 79 -28.23 -9.71 14.42
CA HIS A 79 -27.89 -11.07 14.84
C HIS A 79 -26.40 -11.26 14.70
N CYS A 80 -25.69 -11.39 15.81
CA CYS A 80 -24.25 -11.56 15.83
C CYS A 80 -23.87 -13.00 16.17
N ARG A 81 -22.82 -13.51 15.52
CA ARG A 81 -22.27 -14.84 15.83
C ARG A 81 -20.82 -14.97 15.39
N SER A 82 -20.13 -15.94 15.95
CA SER A 82 -18.88 -16.49 15.44
C SER A 82 -19.13 -17.86 14.81
N LYS A 83 -18.05 -18.53 14.41
CA LYS A 83 -18.10 -19.93 13.98
C LYS A 83 -18.59 -20.85 15.10
N ASP A 84 -18.20 -20.57 16.34
CA ASP A 84 -18.34 -21.48 17.47
C ASP A 84 -19.37 -21.00 18.50
N THR A 85 -19.85 -19.76 18.38
CA THR A 85 -20.71 -19.12 19.38
C THR A 85 -21.76 -18.24 18.72
N ASP A 86 -23.04 -18.52 19.00
CA ASP A 86 -24.14 -17.61 18.67
C ASP A 86 -24.30 -16.58 19.80
N LEU A 87 -24.22 -15.30 19.49
CA LEU A 87 -24.40 -14.22 20.46
C LEU A 87 -25.88 -13.79 20.57
N GLY A 88 -26.73 -14.24 19.64
CA GLY A 88 -28.15 -13.97 19.67
C GLY A 88 -28.57 -12.72 18.89
N LYS A 89 -29.87 -12.42 19.02
CA LYS A 89 -30.57 -11.40 18.24
C LYS A 89 -31.01 -10.26 19.15
N ASN A 90 -30.69 -9.03 18.77
CA ASN A 90 -31.07 -7.83 19.50
C ASN A 90 -31.72 -6.80 18.58
N VAL A 91 -32.56 -5.95 19.16
CA VAL A 91 -33.17 -4.79 18.48
C VAL A 91 -32.58 -3.53 19.10
N LEU A 92 -31.92 -2.73 18.28
CA LEU A 92 -31.22 -1.52 18.71
C LEU A 92 -31.95 -0.28 18.19
N ASP A 93 -32.40 0.59 19.08
CA ASP A 93 -32.87 1.93 18.78
C ASP A 93 -31.68 2.93 18.68
N PHE A 94 -31.95 4.19 18.34
CA PHE A 94 -30.94 5.22 18.18
C PHE A 94 -30.05 5.37 19.42
N ARG A 95 -28.73 5.27 19.20
CA ARG A 95 -27.64 5.26 20.20
C ARG A 95 -27.59 4.05 21.12
N GLN A 96 -28.48 3.07 20.96
CA GLN A 96 -28.32 1.79 21.64
C GLN A 96 -27.18 0.99 21.00
N TYR A 97 -26.59 0.13 21.81
CA TYR A 97 -25.45 -0.67 21.40
C TYR A 97 -25.57 -2.09 21.92
N GLU A 98 -24.97 -3.00 21.18
CA GLU A 98 -24.67 -4.35 21.62
C GLU A 98 -23.18 -4.43 21.93
N GLU A 99 -22.83 -5.06 23.05
CA GLU A 99 -21.44 -5.22 23.47
C GLU A 99 -21.20 -6.63 24.02
N TRP A 100 -20.08 -7.22 23.63
CA TRP A 100 -19.62 -8.47 24.22
C TRP A 100 -18.10 -8.47 24.36
N SER A 101 -17.64 -9.36 25.25
CA SER A 101 -16.21 -9.61 25.45
C SER A 101 -15.86 -11.03 25.08
N PHE A 102 -14.65 -11.24 24.57
CA PHE A 102 -14.13 -12.56 24.25
C PHE A 102 -12.60 -12.58 24.38
N ARG A 103 -12.02 -13.77 24.25
CA ARG A 103 -10.57 -13.94 24.07
C ARG A 103 -10.34 -14.65 22.75
N ASP A 104 -9.23 -14.32 22.09
CA ASP A 104 -8.91 -14.99 20.84
C ASP A 104 -8.67 -16.47 21.05
N ASN A 105 -9.10 -17.27 20.07
CA ASN A 105 -8.70 -18.66 20.04
C ASN A 105 -7.18 -18.78 19.79
N PHE A 106 -6.58 -19.86 20.27
CA PHE A 106 -5.13 -20.08 20.20
C PHE A 106 -4.57 -20.05 18.75
N GLY A 107 -5.42 -20.32 17.76
CA GLY A 107 -5.05 -20.31 16.34
C GLY A 107 -5.09 -18.93 15.66
N GLY A 108 -5.50 -17.86 16.35
CA GLY A 108 -5.63 -16.53 15.74
C GLY A 108 -6.66 -16.48 14.60
N THR A 109 -7.73 -17.28 14.71
CA THR A 109 -8.79 -17.42 13.69
C THR A 109 -10.14 -16.91 14.16
N THR A 110 -10.20 -16.24 15.31
CA THR A 110 -11.44 -15.67 15.85
C THR A 110 -12.05 -14.70 14.83
N LEU A 111 -13.30 -14.94 14.48
CA LEU A 111 -14.07 -14.09 13.58
C LEU A 111 -15.49 -13.93 14.14
N PHE A 112 -15.96 -12.68 14.20
CA PHE A 112 -17.35 -12.35 14.49
C PHE A 112 -17.95 -11.58 13.34
N TRP A 113 -19.13 -11.99 12.92
CA TRP A 113 -19.93 -11.30 11.91
C TRP A 113 -21.35 -11.11 12.42
N CYS A 114 -22.03 -10.08 11.92
CA CYS A 114 -23.41 -9.81 12.25
C CYS A 114 -24.24 -9.65 10.99
N ALA A 115 -25.46 -10.19 11.02
CA ALA A 115 -26.51 -9.89 10.07
C ALA A 115 -27.38 -8.76 10.64
N MET A 116 -27.67 -7.77 9.81
CA MET A 116 -28.47 -6.60 10.13
C MET A 116 -29.69 -6.55 9.22
N SER A 117 -30.83 -6.17 9.80
CA SER A 117 -32.09 -5.95 9.09
C SER A 117 -32.72 -4.64 9.55
N ALA A 118 -33.05 -3.75 8.63
CA ALA A 118 -33.79 -2.51 8.89
C ALA A 118 -34.51 -2.02 7.63
N ASN A 119 -35.81 -1.68 7.73
CA ASN A 119 -36.62 -1.08 6.64
C ASN A 119 -36.35 -1.73 5.27
N ASP A 120 -36.51 -3.05 5.17
CA ASP A 120 -36.30 -3.89 3.96
C ASP A 120 -34.84 -4.07 3.50
N VAL A 121 -33.86 -3.48 4.18
CA VAL A 121 -32.44 -3.71 3.91
C VAL A 121 -31.91 -4.82 4.79
N HIS A 122 -31.38 -5.87 4.16
CA HIS A 122 -30.66 -6.96 4.82
C HIS A 122 -29.20 -6.95 4.39
N THR A 123 -28.27 -6.95 5.36
CA THR A 123 -26.85 -7.02 5.05
C THR A 123 -26.10 -7.76 6.15
N SER A 124 -24.98 -8.39 5.79
CA SER A 124 -24.07 -9.02 6.74
C SER A 124 -22.70 -8.39 6.64
N PHE A 125 -22.05 -8.21 7.78
CA PHE A 125 -20.72 -7.63 7.83
C PHE A 125 -19.87 -8.28 8.91
N GLU A 126 -18.57 -8.31 8.65
CA GLU A 126 -17.57 -8.68 9.65
C GLU A 126 -17.41 -7.53 10.65
N VAL A 127 -17.41 -7.88 11.92
CA VAL A 127 -17.28 -6.91 13.03
C VAL A 127 -15.89 -6.97 13.63
N TYR A 128 -15.34 -8.19 13.67
CA TYR A 128 -14.01 -8.46 14.18
C TYR A 128 -13.39 -9.67 13.47
N SER A 129 -12.11 -9.55 13.11
CA SER A 129 -11.25 -10.62 12.63
C SER A 129 -9.90 -10.59 13.34
N ALA A 130 -9.47 -11.71 13.92
CA ALA A 130 -8.18 -11.80 14.61
C ALA A 130 -6.99 -11.50 13.67
N LYS A 131 -7.14 -11.70 12.36
CA LYS A 131 -6.10 -11.43 11.37
C LYS A 131 -5.89 -9.94 11.08
N THR A 132 -6.99 -9.18 10.99
CA THR A 132 -6.96 -7.78 10.53
C THR A 132 -7.31 -6.80 11.64
N SER A 133 -8.37 -7.09 12.42
CA SER A 133 -8.89 -6.18 13.44
C SER A 133 -7.99 -6.04 14.66
N HIS A 134 -7.12 -7.03 14.96
CA HIS A 134 -6.11 -6.88 16.02
C HIS A 134 -5.22 -5.65 15.79
N ILE A 135 -4.89 -5.38 14.52
CA ILE A 135 -4.03 -4.27 14.12
C ILE A 135 -4.81 -2.95 14.15
N GLU A 136 -6.11 -2.99 13.84
CA GLU A 136 -6.95 -1.79 13.71
C GLU A 136 -7.48 -1.23 15.04
N CYS A 137 -7.85 -2.08 15.99
CA CYS A 137 -8.54 -1.65 17.21
C CYS A 137 -7.95 -2.20 18.53
N GLY A 138 -6.86 -2.98 18.46
CA GLY A 138 -6.23 -3.52 19.67
C GLY A 138 -7.22 -4.37 20.49
N ASP A 139 -7.41 -4.01 21.76
CA ASP A 139 -8.28 -4.74 22.69
C ASP A 139 -9.75 -4.25 22.68
N ASP A 140 -10.04 -3.04 22.20
CA ASP A 140 -11.37 -2.42 22.21
C ASP A 140 -11.82 -1.98 20.81
N CYS A 141 -12.76 -2.71 20.21
CA CYS A 141 -13.25 -2.47 18.87
C CYS A 141 -14.65 -1.84 18.87
N TYR A 142 -14.69 -0.53 18.64
CA TYR A 142 -15.92 0.23 18.48
C TYR A 142 -16.35 0.30 17.01
N ARG A 143 -17.62 0.00 16.74
CA ARG A 143 -18.20 -0.03 15.39
C ARG A 143 -19.50 0.77 15.35
N SER A 144 -19.61 1.67 14.37
CA SER A 144 -20.78 2.51 14.14
C SER A 144 -21.49 2.04 12.87
N LEU A 145 -22.74 1.57 12.99
CA LEU A 145 -23.50 1.06 11.83
C LEU A 145 -23.59 2.10 10.72
N ARG A 146 -23.84 3.38 11.08
CA ARG A 146 -23.88 4.47 10.11
C ARG A 146 -22.55 4.66 9.38
N SER A 147 -21.42 4.54 10.09
CA SER A 147 -20.09 4.72 9.48
C SER A 147 -19.74 3.55 8.58
N MET A 148 -20.06 2.33 8.99
CA MET A 148 -19.83 1.12 8.19
C MET A 148 -20.66 1.14 6.90
N LEU A 149 -21.95 1.51 6.99
CA LEU A 149 -22.80 1.65 5.80
C LEU A 149 -22.32 2.76 4.86
N LYS A 150 -21.91 3.92 5.41
CA LYS A 150 -21.35 5.01 4.59
C LYS A 150 -20.12 4.57 3.82
N LEU A 151 -19.18 3.88 4.48
CA LEU A 151 -17.97 3.37 3.83
C LEU A 151 -18.32 2.40 2.70
N LEU A 152 -19.23 1.46 2.96
CA LEU A 152 -19.69 0.50 1.95
C LEU A 152 -20.31 1.20 0.74
N VAL A 153 -21.23 2.16 0.97
CA VAL A 153 -21.87 2.92 -0.12
C VAL A 153 -20.82 3.72 -0.91
N THR A 154 -19.85 4.36 -0.24
CA THR A 154 -18.80 5.10 -0.95
C THR A 154 -17.92 4.19 -1.81
N VAL A 155 -17.55 3.01 -1.33
CA VAL A 155 -16.76 2.03 -2.11
C VAL A 155 -17.56 1.51 -3.30
N ILE A 156 -18.83 1.19 -3.10
CA ILE A 156 -19.70 0.72 -4.18
C ILE A 156 -19.88 1.81 -5.24
N VAL A 157 -20.15 3.06 -4.84
CA VAL A 157 -20.27 4.18 -5.78
C VAL A 157 -18.98 4.35 -6.57
N LEU A 158 -17.82 4.40 -5.91
CA LEU A 158 -16.53 4.48 -6.60
C LEU A 158 -16.30 3.31 -7.57
N ALA A 159 -16.64 2.08 -7.16
CA ALA A 159 -16.56 0.92 -8.04
C ALA A 159 -17.53 1.03 -9.23
N MET A 160 -18.74 1.54 -9.06
CA MET A 160 -19.67 1.80 -10.16
C MET A 160 -19.13 2.85 -11.13
N MET A 161 -18.50 3.92 -10.62
CA MET A 161 -17.87 4.96 -11.46
C MET A 161 -16.74 4.40 -12.33
N VAL A 162 -15.99 3.40 -11.84
CA VAL A 162 -14.95 2.69 -12.62
C VAL A 162 -15.57 1.84 -13.74
N ASN A 163 -16.77 1.30 -13.54
CA ASN A 163 -17.45 0.43 -14.49
C ASN A 163 -18.32 1.19 -15.53
N MET A 164 -18.43 2.53 -15.43
CA MET A 164 -19.13 3.38 -16.41
C MET A 164 -18.22 3.87 -17.56
N VAL A 165 -17.10 3.18 -17.83
CA VAL A 165 -16.22 3.50 -18.96
C VAL A 165 -16.73 2.75 -20.21
N PRO A 166 -17.18 3.45 -21.27
CA PRO A 166 -17.46 2.80 -22.54
C PRO A 166 -16.15 2.22 -23.10
N SER A 167 -16.17 0.95 -23.48
CA SER A 167 -15.11 0.35 -24.27
C SER A 167 -15.25 0.80 -25.72
N GLU A 168 -14.47 1.78 -26.16
CA GLU A 168 -14.20 2.06 -27.57
C GLU A 168 -12.91 2.90 -27.69
N GLU A 169 -12.20 2.71 -28.79
CA GLU A 169 -10.79 3.00 -29.00
C GLU A 169 -10.39 4.50 -28.94
N GLU A 170 -9.15 4.74 -28.50
CA GLU A 170 -8.44 6.03 -28.48
C GLU A 170 -9.17 7.23 -27.85
N GLY A 171 -9.16 7.31 -26.51
CA GLY A 171 -9.66 8.48 -25.80
C GLY A 171 -9.16 8.56 -24.36
N ASP A 172 -8.08 9.32 -24.18
CA ASP A 172 -7.68 10.08 -22.99
C ASP A 172 -8.49 9.79 -21.70
N GLY A 173 -8.16 8.68 -21.05
CA GLY A 173 -8.57 8.46 -19.67
C GLY A 173 -7.76 9.37 -18.77
N PHE A 174 -8.41 9.91 -17.74
CA PHE A 174 -7.87 10.71 -16.61
C PHE A 174 -6.63 10.10 -15.88
N LEU A 175 -6.10 8.97 -16.35
CA LEU A 175 -4.93 8.25 -15.86
C LEU A 175 -3.84 8.04 -16.94
N ASP A 176 -3.95 8.61 -18.13
CA ASP A 176 -2.95 8.39 -19.17
C ASP A 176 -1.74 9.33 -18.99
N GLY A 177 -0.88 8.97 -18.02
CA GLY A 177 0.45 9.55 -17.83
C GLY A 177 1.44 9.19 -18.95
N LYS A 178 0.94 8.98 -20.18
CA LYS A 178 1.74 8.72 -21.37
C LYS A 178 2.28 10.04 -21.89
N LYS A 179 3.60 10.14 -21.92
CA LYS A 179 4.34 11.30 -22.41
C LYS A 179 4.79 11.06 -23.83
N HIS A 180 4.74 12.11 -24.63
CA HIS A 180 5.22 12.17 -26.01
C HIS A 180 6.37 13.17 -26.06
N VAL A 181 7.57 12.69 -26.38
CA VAL A 181 8.73 13.56 -26.56
C VAL A 181 8.99 13.68 -28.05
N ARG A 182 9.02 14.92 -28.56
CA ARG A 182 9.39 15.23 -29.94
C ARG A 182 10.62 16.12 -29.95
N VAL A 183 11.63 15.71 -30.70
CA VAL A 183 12.88 16.45 -30.91
C VAL A 183 12.97 16.85 -32.36
N GLN A 184 12.89 18.15 -32.64
CA GLN A 184 12.90 18.71 -33.98
C GLN A 184 14.22 19.42 -34.28
N ASN A 185 14.71 19.28 -35.51
CA ASN A 185 15.81 20.07 -36.03
C ASN A 185 15.29 21.39 -36.62
N ASP A 186 15.59 22.50 -35.96
CA ASP A 186 15.28 23.87 -36.40
C ASP A 186 16.56 24.66 -36.73
N MET A 187 17.67 23.97 -37.03
CA MET A 187 18.91 24.62 -37.45
C MET A 187 18.79 25.13 -38.89
N THR A 188 19.08 26.41 -39.11
CA THR A 188 19.08 27.02 -40.44
C THR A 188 20.28 26.58 -41.29
N ASN A 189 20.33 26.97 -42.56
CA ASN A 189 21.44 26.69 -43.49
C ASN A 189 21.63 25.21 -43.89
N GLY A 190 20.57 24.40 -43.82
CA GLY A 190 20.61 23.01 -44.29
C GLY A 190 21.43 22.07 -43.40
N ILE A 191 21.71 22.47 -42.16
CA ILE A 191 22.45 21.66 -41.20
C ILE A 191 21.63 20.42 -40.86
N VAL A 192 22.21 19.26 -41.13
CA VAL A 192 21.64 17.95 -40.81
C VAL A 192 22.11 17.52 -39.42
N VAL A 193 21.18 17.01 -38.62
CA VAL A 193 21.47 16.54 -37.27
C VAL A 193 21.42 15.02 -37.24
N HIS A 194 22.53 14.38 -36.86
CA HIS A 194 22.58 12.97 -36.49
C HIS A 194 22.24 12.86 -35.01
N LEU A 195 21.11 12.23 -34.69
CA LEU A 195 20.57 12.14 -33.33
C LEU A 195 20.41 10.68 -32.92
N HIS A 196 21.04 10.29 -31.82
CA HIS A 196 20.85 8.96 -31.22
C HIS A 196 20.34 9.12 -29.79
N CYS A 197 19.09 8.74 -29.55
CA CYS A 197 18.44 8.85 -28.24
C CYS A 197 18.27 7.48 -27.59
N ARG A 198 18.42 7.44 -26.27
CA ARG A 198 18.18 6.21 -25.48
C ARG A 198 17.88 6.52 -24.02
N SER A 199 17.26 5.57 -23.34
CA SER A 199 17.11 5.49 -21.89
C SER A 199 18.11 4.48 -21.31
N ARG A 200 17.98 4.16 -20.02
CA ARG A 200 18.72 3.05 -19.40
C ARG A 200 18.39 1.69 -20.04
N ASN A 201 17.14 1.49 -20.44
CA ASN A 201 16.62 0.18 -20.86
C ASN A 201 16.24 0.13 -22.35
N ASP A 202 16.05 1.28 -22.98
CA ASP A 202 15.50 1.37 -24.33
C ASP A 202 16.45 2.17 -25.22
N ASP A 203 16.89 1.56 -26.31
CA ASP A 203 17.60 2.26 -27.36
C ASP A 203 16.59 2.67 -28.45
N LEU A 204 16.44 3.97 -28.69
CA LEU A 204 15.51 4.49 -29.70
C LEU A 204 16.15 4.53 -31.09
N GLY A 205 17.45 4.23 -31.20
CA GLY A 205 18.19 4.20 -32.45
C GLY A 205 18.67 5.57 -32.92
N GLU A 206 19.42 5.54 -34.03
CA GLU A 206 19.99 6.72 -34.68
C GLU A 206 19.07 7.22 -35.79
N HIS A 207 18.87 8.53 -35.84
CA HIS A 207 18.03 9.23 -36.81
C HIS A 207 18.79 10.40 -37.41
N VAL A 208 18.60 10.61 -38.71
CA VAL A 208 19.18 11.73 -39.45
C VAL A 208 18.06 12.73 -39.74
N LEU A 209 18.12 13.90 -39.12
CA LEU A 209 17.07 14.91 -39.17
C LEU A 209 17.52 16.08 -40.04
N ALA A 210 16.90 16.26 -41.21
CA ALA A 210 16.99 17.49 -41.99
C ALA A 210 16.19 18.63 -41.33
N PHE A 211 16.32 19.86 -41.84
CA PHE A 211 15.54 20.99 -41.34
C PHE A 211 14.04 20.70 -41.33
N GLY A 212 13.39 20.95 -40.18
CA GLY A 212 11.97 20.71 -39.93
C GLY A 212 11.61 19.24 -39.67
N GLN A 213 12.55 18.30 -39.81
CA GLN A 213 12.31 16.90 -39.43
C GLN A 213 12.47 16.70 -37.93
N TYR A 214 11.81 15.68 -37.42
CA TYR A 214 11.78 15.36 -36.00
C TYR A 214 11.84 13.87 -35.74
N GLN A 215 12.36 13.53 -34.56
CA GLN A 215 12.22 12.22 -33.94
C GLN A 215 11.17 12.31 -32.82
N GLU A 216 10.27 11.33 -32.73
CA GLU A 216 9.25 11.27 -31.69
C GLU A 216 9.09 9.87 -31.12
N TRP A 217 8.85 9.79 -29.81
CA TRP A 217 8.52 8.54 -29.13
C TRP A 217 7.60 8.81 -27.94
N SER A 218 6.96 7.74 -27.46
CA SER A 218 6.09 7.80 -26.29
C SER A 218 6.53 6.81 -25.23
N PHE A 219 6.36 7.19 -23.97
CA PHE A 219 6.63 6.33 -22.82
C PHE A 219 5.74 6.74 -21.64
N ARG A 220 5.80 5.96 -20.56
CA ARG A 220 5.23 6.34 -19.26
C ARG A 220 6.36 6.46 -18.25
N ASP A 221 6.25 7.43 -17.35
CA ASP A 221 7.22 7.52 -16.27
C ASP A 221 7.18 6.26 -15.40
N ASN A 222 8.35 5.85 -14.91
CA ASN A 222 8.41 4.79 -13.90
C ASN A 222 7.79 5.27 -12.58
N VAL A 223 7.33 4.32 -11.76
CA VAL A 223 6.63 4.61 -10.48
C VAL A 223 7.47 5.44 -9.49
N GLY A 224 8.78 5.53 -9.70
CA GLY A 224 9.68 6.33 -8.85
C GLY A 224 9.97 7.72 -9.39
N ASP A 225 9.34 8.17 -10.47
CA ASP A 225 9.58 9.46 -11.14
C ASP A 225 11.06 9.71 -11.48
N THR A 226 11.79 8.65 -11.86
CA THR A 226 13.23 8.70 -12.17
C THR A 226 13.54 8.50 -13.66
N THR A 227 12.53 8.59 -14.52
CA THR A 227 12.69 8.33 -15.95
C THR A 227 13.60 9.37 -16.59
N LEU A 228 14.58 8.90 -17.37
CA LEU A 228 15.59 9.73 -18.00
C LEU A 228 15.86 9.23 -19.42
N PHE A 229 15.81 10.15 -20.38
CA PHE A 229 16.31 9.95 -21.73
C PHE A 229 17.41 10.96 -22.02
N TRP A 230 18.44 10.53 -22.73
CA TRP A 230 19.49 11.40 -23.24
C TRP A 230 19.68 11.14 -24.73
N CYS A 231 20.13 12.16 -25.44
CA CYS A 231 20.50 12.03 -26.85
C CYS A 231 21.95 12.43 -27.06
N SER A 232 22.62 11.70 -27.92
CA SER A 232 23.89 12.10 -28.54
C SER A 232 23.55 12.77 -29.86
N MET A 233 24.15 13.93 -30.11
CA MET A 233 23.94 14.73 -31.30
C MET A 233 25.27 14.99 -32.00
N SER A 234 25.28 14.88 -33.32
CA SER A 234 26.35 15.38 -34.19
C SER A 234 25.77 16.27 -35.27
N ALA A 235 26.25 17.51 -35.34
CA ALA A 235 25.86 18.52 -36.32
C ALA A 235 27.08 19.38 -36.67
N ASN A 236 27.59 19.26 -37.90
CA ASN A 236 28.83 19.90 -38.37
C ASN A 236 30.00 19.76 -37.39
N ASN A 237 30.42 20.87 -36.78
CA ASN A 237 31.55 20.97 -35.84
C ASN A 237 31.19 20.60 -34.40
N VAL A 238 29.92 20.33 -34.10
CA VAL A 238 29.44 20.03 -32.75
C VAL A 238 29.11 18.55 -32.62
N GLN A 239 29.71 17.91 -31.61
CA GLN A 239 29.29 16.60 -31.13
C GLN A 239 29.07 16.70 -29.61
N THR A 240 27.85 16.44 -29.16
CA THR A 240 27.47 16.63 -27.76
C THR A 240 26.45 15.60 -27.31
N ARG A 241 26.33 15.43 -25.99
CA ARG A 241 25.32 14.58 -25.36
C ARG A 241 24.57 15.40 -24.33
N PHE A 242 23.25 15.32 -24.35
CA PHE A 242 22.38 16.09 -23.45
C PHE A 242 21.19 15.27 -23.00
N GLU A 243 20.64 15.63 -21.84
CA GLU A 243 19.40 15.04 -21.32
C GLU A 243 18.21 15.64 -22.07
N VAL A 244 17.47 14.81 -22.79
CA VAL A 244 16.32 15.27 -23.59
C VAL A 244 15.02 15.25 -22.79
N TYR A 245 14.97 14.38 -21.78
CA TYR A 245 13.86 14.29 -20.84
C TYR A 245 14.35 13.78 -19.49
N SER A 246 13.92 14.43 -18.41
CA SER A 246 14.17 14.03 -17.03
C SER A 246 12.92 14.26 -16.19
N ALA A 247 12.29 13.18 -15.71
CA ALA A 247 11.02 13.23 -14.97
C ALA A 247 11.04 14.24 -13.80
N PRO A 248 12.08 14.30 -12.93
CA PRO A 248 12.13 15.30 -11.85
C PRO A 248 12.07 16.75 -12.33
N SER A 249 12.56 17.04 -13.53
CA SER A 249 12.70 18.41 -14.05
C SER A 249 11.61 18.79 -15.06
N ASP A 250 11.01 17.80 -15.72
CA ASP A 250 10.09 17.99 -16.83
C ASP A 250 8.63 17.71 -16.45
N HIS A 251 8.35 16.94 -15.38
CA HIS A 251 6.96 16.66 -14.99
C HIS A 251 6.14 17.92 -14.67
N THR A 252 6.79 19.00 -14.21
CA THR A 252 6.15 20.29 -13.94
C THR A 252 6.06 21.21 -15.15
N LYS A 253 6.67 20.85 -16.29
CA LYS A 253 6.77 21.70 -17.50
C LYS A 253 6.16 21.07 -18.74
N CYS A 254 6.07 19.75 -18.78
CA CYS A 254 5.37 19.01 -19.82
C CYS A 254 4.63 17.80 -19.23
N ASP A 255 3.32 17.76 -19.46
CA ASP A 255 2.40 16.74 -18.97
C ASP A 255 2.28 15.63 -20.01
N LYS A 256 1.78 15.95 -21.21
CA LYS A 256 1.62 14.99 -22.32
C LYS A 256 2.59 15.23 -23.46
N GLN A 257 2.82 16.49 -23.82
CA GLN A 257 3.58 16.87 -25.02
C GLN A 257 4.85 17.62 -24.63
N CYS A 258 5.98 16.93 -24.73
CA CYS A 258 7.29 17.42 -24.35
C CYS A 258 8.08 17.79 -25.62
N TYR A 259 7.89 19.00 -26.13
CA TYR A 259 8.54 19.46 -27.35
C TYR A 259 9.95 19.99 -27.10
N ARG A 260 10.87 19.67 -28.02
CA ARG A 260 12.28 20.07 -28.02
C ARG A 260 12.65 20.60 -29.40
N SER A 261 13.34 21.75 -29.43
CA SER A 261 13.81 22.41 -30.66
C SER A 261 15.33 22.52 -30.60
N LEU A 262 16.02 21.89 -31.54
CA LEU A 262 17.47 21.96 -31.71
C LEU A 262 17.79 23.12 -32.65
N ARG A 263 18.47 24.15 -32.13
CA ARG A 263 18.85 25.36 -32.88
C ARG A 263 20.36 25.46 -32.97
N THR A 264 20.88 26.36 -33.81
CA THR A 264 22.34 26.52 -34.00
C THR A 264 23.08 26.93 -32.74
N ASP A 265 22.38 27.56 -31.78
CA ASP A 265 22.94 28.08 -30.54
C ASP A 265 22.63 27.20 -29.30
N GLY A 266 21.73 26.22 -29.40
CA GLY A 266 21.36 25.39 -28.26
C GLY A 266 20.09 24.54 -28.39
N ALA A 267 19.78 23.80 -27.32
CA ALA A 267 18.55 23.04 -27.17
C ALA A 267 17.51 23.87 -26.40
N TYR A 268 16.32 23.97 -26.97
CA TYR A 268 15.18 24.65 -26.38
C TYR A 268 14.11 23.64 -25.98
N PHE A 269 13.55 23.82 -24.79
CA PHE A 269 12.54 22.96 -24.19
C PHE A 269 11.28 23.79 -24.01
N TYR A 270 10.17 23.33 -24.57
CA TYR A 270 8.90 24.03 -24.43
C TYR A 270 8.29 23.77 -23.05
N ASP A 271 7.95 24.85 -22.36
CA ASP A 271 7.17 24.85 -21.13
C ASP A 271 5.70 25.05 -21.51
N GLN A 272 4.92 23.97 -21.38
CA GLN A 272 3.54 23.96 -21.86
C GLN A 272 2.60 24.81 -20.99
N PHE A 273 2.99 25.09 -19.74
CA PHE A 273 2.13 25.80 -18.78
C PHE A 273 2.33 27.31 -18.88
N GLU A 274 3.55 27.73 -19.19
CA GLU A 274 3.91 29.13 -19.40
C GLU A 274 3.88 29.56 -20.87
N ASP A 275 3.70 28.62 -21.81
CA ASP A 275 3.76 28.84 -23.26
C ASP A 275 5.08 29.49 -23.71
N THR A 276 6.21 29.01 -23.19
CA THR A 276 7.54 29.58 -23.48
C THR A 276 8.59 28.54 -23.82
N TRP A 277 9.57 28.93 -24.64
CA TRP A 277 10.74 28.11 -24.94
C TRP A 277 11.92 28.47 -24.03
N GLN A 278 12.42 27.49 -23.28
CA GLN A 278 13.55 27.66 -22.38
C GLN A 278 14.81 27.01 -22.96
N LYS A 279 15.88 27.79 -23.16
CA LYS A 279 17.19 27.26 -23.54
C LYS A 279 17.81 26.52 -22.36
N ARG A 280 18.06 25.21 -22.49
CA ARG A 280 18.65 24.38 -21.41
C ARG A 280 20.06 23.91 -21.70
N HIS A 281 20.42 23.83 -22.99
CA HIS A 281 21.77 23.49 -23.42
C HIS A 281 22.23 24.53 -24.44
N SER A 282 23.53 24.84 -24.43
CA SER A 282 24.14 25.82 -25.32
C SER A 282 25.28 25.17 -26.09
N TRP A 283 25.41 25.56 -27.36
CA TRP A 283 26.50 25.18 -28.25
C TRP A 283 26.62 26.24 -29.36
N ASP A 284 27.57 26.07 -30.27
CA ASP A 284 27.79 26.96 -31.40
C ASP A 284 28.08 26.14 -32.66
N VAL A 285 27.04 25.92 -33.48
CA VAL A 285 27.16 25.20 -34.75
C VAL A 285 27.42 26.22 -35.86
N HIS A 286 28.52 26.03 -36.57
CA HIS A 286 28.88 26.85 -37.72
C HIS A 286 28.45 26.16 -39.02
N ALA A 287 27.91 26.93 -39.96
CA ALA A 287 27.78 26.47 -41.34
C ALA A 287 29.17 26.54 -42.00
N HIS A 288 29.58 25.45 -42.67
CA HIS A 288 30.78 25.42 -43.49
C HIS A 288 30.49 25.93 -44.91
#